data_AF-A0A2E6TRV6-F1
#
_entry.id   AF-A0A2E6TRV6-F1
#
_cell.length_a   1.000
_cell.length_b   1.000
_cell.length_c   1.000
_cell.angle_alpha   90.00
_cell.angle_beta   90.00
_cell.angle_gamma   90.00
#
_symmetry.space_group_name_H-M   'P 1'
#
loop_
_entity.id
_entity.type
_entity.pdbx_description
1 polymer ?
#
loop_
_entity_poly.entity_id
_entity_poly.type
_entity_poly.pdbx_seq_one_letter_code
_entity_poly.pdbx_strand_id
1 'polypeptide(L)'
;MDAALESTGGLLRLVPAWVPRSFLQPGLRLKLHPDDTYAYGLNRGGIDERWFGSTTEAANEGRVPDEGLSYVVHGRNRFTLRDAVAECGADIIGKRIWSKYGKWPVYSKFFDNMGPIPHHMHQNAKQAKLVKQEGKPESYY
;
A
#
# COMPACT_ATOMS: atom_id res chain seq x y z
N MET A 1 -6.79 19.29 -2.06
CA MET A 1 -6.44 18.66 -0.78
C MET A 1 -7.04 19.42 0.40
N ASP A 2 -6.86 20.74 0.45
CA ASP A 2 -7.32 21.63 1.53
C ASP A 2 -8.79 21.44 1.94
N ALA A 3 -9.72 21.40 0.97
CA ALA A 3 -11.14 21.15 1.24
C ALA A 3 -11.40 19.83 1.98
N ALA A 4 -10.60 18.80 1.73
CA ALA A 4 -10.71 17.52 2.43
C ALA A 4 -10.22 17.64 3.88
N LEU A 5 -9.14 18.38 4.14
CA LEU A 5 -8.62 18.58 5.49
C LEU A 5 -9.53 19.47 6.33
N GLU A 6 -10.04 20.57 5.76
CA GLU A 6 -10.93 21.51 6.45
C GLU A 6 -12.25 20.84 6.85
N SER A 7 -12.89 20.13 5.93
CA SER A 7 -14.20 19.52 6.17
C SER A 7 -14.18 18.33 7.13
N THR A 8 -13.03 17.65 7.29
CA THR A 8 -12.91 16.46 8.14
C THR A 8 -12.14 16.73 9.44
N GLY A 9 -11.66 17.96 9.65
CA GLY A 9 -10.79 18.28 10.78
C GLY A 9 -9.44 17.55 10.73
N GLY A 10 -8.90 17.34 9.53
CA GLY A 10 -7.60 16.70 9.31
C GLY A 10 -7.64 15.17 9.12
N LEU A 11 -8.82 14.56 9.02
CA LEU A 11 -8.96 13.11 8.81
C LEU A 11 -9.13 12.76 7.33
N LEU A 12 -8.20 12.00 6.78
CA LEU A 12 -8.28 11.53 5.38
C LEU A 12 -8.91 10.13 5.32
N ARG A 13 -9.98 10.00 4.52
CA ARG A 13 -10.63 8.71 4.26
C ARG A 13 -9.90 8.00 3.14
N LEU A 14 -9.37 6.81 3.42
CA LEU A 14 -8.70 5.98 2.42
C LEU A 14 -9.65 4.89 1.91
N VAL A 15 -9.61 4.62 0.60
CA VAL A 15 -10.20 3.41 0.04
C VAL A 15 -9.26 2.21 0.21
N PRO A 16 -9.79 0.98 0.26
CA PRO A 16 -8.97 -0.22 0.27
C PRO A 16 -8.04 -0.30 -0.95
N ALA A 17 -6.79 -0.68 -0.73
CA ALA A 17 -5.85 -1.00 -1.80
C ALA A 17 -5.65 -2.52 -1.84
N TRP A 18 -6.20 -3.15 -2.88
CA TRP A 18 -6.15 -4.60 -3.08
C TRP A 18 -4.93 -4.98 -3.91
N VAL A 19 -4.23 -6.03 -3.51
CA VAL A 19 -3.05 -6.52 -4.22
C VAL A 19 -3.17 -8.03 -4.43
N PRO A 20 -3.13 -8.52 -5.68
CA PRO A 20 -3.10 -9.94 -5.96
C PRO A 20 -1.68 -10.51 -5.93
N ARG A 21 -1.56 -11.81 -5.69
CA ARG A 21 -0.30 -12.55 -5.77
C ARG A 21 -0.46 -13.80 -6.62
N SER A 22 0.32 -13.89 -7.68
CA SER A 22 0.28 -15.00 -8.64
C SER A 22 0.80 -16.34 -8.09
N PHE A 23 1.53 -16.31 -6.98
CA PHE A 23 2.19 -17.48 -6.38
C PHE A 23 1.55 -17.92 -5.04
N LEU A 24 0.43 -17.31 -4.64
CA LEU A 24 -0.27 -17.59 -3.39
C LEU A 24 -1.75 -17.86 -3.65
N GLN A 25 -2.33 -18.67 -2.76
CA GLN A 25 -3.76 -18.92 -2.73
C GLN A 25 -4.42 -18.02 -1.67
N PRO A 26 -5.46 -17.25 -2.01
CA PRO A 26 -6.13 -16.38 -1.05
C PRO A 26 -6.89 -17.20 0.00
N GLY A 27 -6.81 -16.74 1.25
CA GLY A 27 -7.44 -17.34 2.43
C GLY A 27 -8.91 -16.96 2.63
N LEU A 28 -9.43 -16.03 1.83
CA LEU A 28 -10.84 -15.58 1.80
C LEU A 28 -11.33 -14.89 3.09
N ARG A 29 -10.42 -14.42 3.95
CA ARG A 29 -10.70 -13.63 5.17
C ARG A 29 -10.71 -12.12 4.91
N LEU A 30 -10.28 -11.66 3.73
CA LEU A 30 -10.48 -10.27 3.28
C LEU A 30 -11.96 -9.89 3.05
N LYS A 31 -12.86 -10.87 3.00
CA LYS A 31 -14.31 -10.71 2.83
C LYS A 31 -14.71 -9.90 1.59
N LEU A 32 -14.00 -10.14 0.48
CA LEU A 32 -14.40 -9.66 -0.84
C LEU A 32 -15.68 -10.38 -1.29
N HIS A 33 -16.39 -9.78 -2.24
CA HIS A 33 -17.40 -10.55 -2.97
C HIS A 33 -16.70 -11.73 -3.68
N PRO A 34 -17.29 -12.93 -3.73
CA PRO A 34 -16.64 -14.09 -4.34
C PRO A 34 -16.13 -13.84 -5.77
N ASP A 35 -16.92 -13.12 -6.57
CA ASP A 35 -16.57 -12.77 -7.97
C ASP A 35 -15.36 -11.83 -8.07
N ASP A 36 -15.04 -11.10 -7.01
CA ASP A 36 -13.92 -10.14 -7.00
C ASP A 36 -12.59 -10.78 -6.58
N THR A 37 -12.61 -12.03 -6.08
CA THR A 37 -11.41 -12.72 -5.58
C THR A 37 -10.29 -12.75 -6.61
N TYR A 38 -10.65 -12.82 -7.90
CA TYR A 38 -9.73 -12.82 -9.04
C TYR A 38 -10.00 -11.65 -9.99
N ALA A 39 -10.43 -10.49 -9.48
CA ALA A 39 -10.79 -9.32 -10.29
C ALA A 39 -9.66 -8.81 -11.22
N TYR A 40 -8.40 -9.12 -10.89
CA TYR A 40 -7.23 -8.78 -11.70
C TYR A 40 -6.90 -9.82 -12.79
N GLY A 41 -7.70 -10.89 -12.90
CA GLY A 41 -7.49 -12.01 -13.81
C GLY A 41 -6.70 -13.16 -13.18
N LEU A 42 -6.99 -14.39 -13.61
CA LEU A 42 -6.37 -15.60 -13.07
C LEU A 42 -4.84 -15.61 -13.19
N ASN A 43 -4.30 -14.99 -14.24
CA ASN A 43 -2.85 -14.86 -14.46
C ASN A 43 -2.16 -13.93 -13.44
N ARG A 44 -2.92 -13.06 -12.76
CA ARG A 44 -2.40 -12.18 -11.70
C ARG A 44 -2.51 -12.81 -10.31
N GLY A 45 -3.25 -13.92 -10.19
CA GLY A 45 -3.54 -14.59 -8.92
C GLY A 45 -4.72 -13.99 -8.16
N GLY A 46 -5.05 -14.61 -7.04
CA GLY A 46 -6.13 -14.14 -6.16
C GLY A 46 -5.68 -12.94 -5.32
N ILE A 47 -6.63 -12.10 -4.92
CA ILE A 47 -6.38 -11.01 -3.97
C ILE A 47 -6.23 -11.62 -2.57
N ASP A 48 -5.01 -11.54 -2.04
CA ASP A 48 -4.62 -12.05 -0.72
C ASP A 48 -4.00 -10.96 0.17
N GLU A 49 -3.82 -9.74 -0.34
CA GLU A 49 -3.30 -8.62 0.42
C GLU A 49 -4.23 -7.40 0.36
N ARG A 50 -4.46 -6.77 1.53
CA ARG A 50 -5.01 -5.42 1.65
C ARG A 50 -3.97 -4.48 2.24
N TRP A 51 -3.63 -3.42 1.51
CA TRP A 51 -2.66 -2.43 1.94
C TRP A 51 -3.38 -1.21 2.56
N PHE A 52 -2.80 -0.68 3.64
CA PHE A 52 -3.33 0.45 4.40
C PHE A 52 -2.31 1.60 4.41
N GLY A 53 -2.71 2.76 3.89
CA GLY A 53 -1.87 3.95 3.88
C GLY A 53 -0.61 3.80 3.02
N SER A 54 -0.70 3.04 1.92
CA SER A 54 0.44 2.84 1.02
C SER A 54 0.63 4.01 0.08
N THR A 55 1.90 4.41 -0.06
CA THR A 55 2.38 5.33 -1.11
C THR A 55 3.31 4.61 -2.10
N THR A 56 3.38 3.28 -2.01
CA THR A 56 4.29 2.42 -2.77
C THR A 56 3.51 1.58 -3.77
N GLU A 57 4.01 1.48 -5.00
CA GLU A 57 3.44 0.61 -6.03
C GLU A 57 3.78 -0.86 -5.74
N ALA A 58 2.84 -1.76 -6.00
CA ALA A 58 3.07 -3.19 -5.88
C ALA A 58 4.14 -3.64 -6.90
N ALA A 59 5.16 -4.37 -6.47
CA ALA A 59 6.17 -4.93 -7.35
C ALA A 59 5.69 -6.23 -8.03
N ASN A 60 4.53 -6.16 -8.69
CA ASN A 60 3.94 -7.27 -9.41
C ASN A 60 4.20 -7.15 -10.92
N GLU A 61 4.46 -8.29 -11.57
CA GLU A 61 4.45 -8.36 -13.03
C GLU A 61 3.04 -8.07 -13.56
N GLY A 62 2.95 -7.29 -14.64
CA GLY A 62 1.70 -6.95 -15.30
C GLY A 62 0.74 -6.07 -14.49
N ARG A 63 1.22 -5.42 -13.42
CA ARG A 63 0.43 -4.54 -12.55
C ARG A 63 -0.24 -3.40 -13.31
N VAL A 64 -1.39 -2.98 -12.82
CA VAL A 64 -1.96 -1.69 -13.24
C VAL A 64 -1.15 -0.53 -12.65
N PRO A 65 -1.18 0.68 -13.25
CA PRO A 65 -0.30 1.79 -12.87
C PRO A 65 -0.36 2.18 -11.38
N ASP A 66 -1.54 2.07 -10.77
CA ASP A 66 -1.84 2.48 -9.40
C ASP A 66 -1.94 1.30 -8.41
N GLU A 67 -1.62 0.08 -8.84
CA GLU A 67 -1.71 -1.11 -8.00
C GLU A 67 -0.83 -0.95 -6.74
N GLY A 68 -1.43 -1.13 -5.56
CA GLY A 68 -0.75 -0.94 -4.27
C GLY A 68 -0.79 0.49 -3.71
N LEU A 69 -1.21 1.50 -4.47
CA LEU A 69 -1.39 2.86 -3.94
C LEU A 69 -2.72 3.00 -3.20
N SER A 70 -2.68 3.56 -1.99
CA SER A 70 -3.91 3.97 -1.30
C SER A 70 -4.42 5.29 -1.88
N TYR A 71 -5.72 5.36 -2.15
CA TYR A 71 -6.37 6.60 -2.57
C TYR A 71 -7.09 7.26 -1.39
N VAL A 72 -6.99 8.58 -1.32
CA VAL A 72 -7.85 9.44 -0.50
C VAL A 72 -9.12 9.73 -1.30
N VAL A 73 -10.27 9.68 -0.63
CA VAL A 73 -11.58 10.05 -1.21
C VAL A 73 -12.19 11.24 -0.48
N HIS A 74 -12.71 12.19 -1.24
CA HIS A 74 -13.45 13.34 -0.73
C HIS A 74 -14.58 13.70 -1.71
N GLY A 75 -15.83 13.48 -1.29
CA GLY A 75 -16.99 13.61 -2.17
C GLY A 75 -16.88 12.66 -3.38
N ARG A 76 -16.88 13.22 -4.58
CA ARG A 76 -16.69 12.47 -5.85
C ARG A 76 -15.24 12.45 -6.33
N ASN A 77 -14.35 13.14 -5.63
CA ASN A 77 -12.94 13.25 -6.01
C ASN A 77 -12.12 12.16 -5.33
N ARG A 78 -11.11 11.67 -6.03
CA ARG A 78 -10.08 10.78 -5.48
C ARG A 78 -8.70 11.15 -6.00
N PHE A 79 -7.69 10.98 -5.17
CA PHE A 79 -6.28 11.19 -5.49
C PHE A 79 -5.42 10.24 -4.63
N THR A 80 -4.20 9.94 -5.06
CA THR A 80 -3.36 9.00 -4.30
C THR A 80 -2.86 9.65 -3.01
N LEU A 81 -2.69 8.86 -1.95
CA LEU A 81 -2.02 9.30 -0.73
C LEU A 81 -0.58 9.75 -1.03
N ARG A 82 0.06 9.12 -2.01
CA ARG A 82 1.39 9.52 -2.49
C ARG A 82 1.39 10.97 -2.95
N ASP A 83 0.45 11.34 -3.83
CA ASP A 83 0.37 12.70 -4.37
C ASP A 83 0.01 13.69 -3.26
N ALA A 84 -0.91 13.32 -2.37
CA ALA A 84 -1.25 14.14 -1.21
C ALA A 84 -0.03 14.45 -0.33
N VAL A 85 0.79 13.44 -0.04
CA VAL A 85 2.02 13.60 0.76
C VAL A 85 3.08 14.40 0.00
N ALA A 86 3.19 14.23 -1.31
CA ALA A 86 4.11 15.02 -2.13
C ALA A 86 3.73 16.51 -2.18
N GLU A 87 2.43 16.81 -2.22
CA GLU A 87 1.90 18.18 -2.28
C GLU A 87 1.96 18.89 -0.93
N CYS A 88 1.52 18.24 0.16
CA CYS A 88 1.35 18.90 1.46
C CYS A 88 2.43 18.54 2.49
N GLY A 89 3.27 17.54 2.22
CA GLY A 89 4.42 17.17 3.04
C GLY A 89 4.14 17.14 4.55
N ALA A 90 4.77 18.06 5.27
CA ALA A 90 4.71 18.16 6.73
C ALA A 90 3.30 18.39 7.30
N ASP A 91 2.36 18.91 6.52
CA ASP A 91 0.99 19.17 7.00
C ASP A 91 0.18 17.88 7.15
N ILE A 92 0.55 16.81 6.41
CA ILE A 92 -0.08 15.49 6.52
C ILE A 92 0.71 14.58 7.46
N ILE A 93 2.02 14.47 7.27
CA ILE A 93 2.84 13.44 7.93
C ILE A 93 3.65 13.98 9.11
N GLY A 94 3.54 15.28 9.39
CA GLY A 94 4.26 15.99 10.44
C GLY A 94 5.71 16.33 10.06
N LYS A 95 6.19 17.46 10.60
CA LYS A 95 7.55 18.00 10.35
C LYS A 95 8.66 16.96 10.57
N ARG A 96 8.58 16.18 11.65
CA ARG A 96 9.60 15.18 12.00
C ARG A 96 9.77 14.11 10.93
N ILE A 97 8.68 13.59 10.38
CA ILE A 97 8.74 12.54 9.35
C ILE A 97 9.17 13.16 8.02
N TRP A 98 8.58 14.30 7.65
CA TRP A 98 8.92 15.00 6.42
C TRP A 98 10.40 15.38 6.35
N SER A 99 10.94 16.02 7.40
CA SER A 99 12.35 16.41 7.44
C SER A 99 13.31 15.22 7.41
N LYS A 100 12.91 14.05 7.92
CA LYS A 100 13.78 12.87 7.97
C LYS A 100 13.75 12.04 6.69
N TYR A 101 12.57 11.87 6.08
CA TYR A 101 12.37 10.92 4.99
C TYR A 101 11.95 11.57 3.67
N GLY A 102 11.39 12.78 3.70
CA GLY A 102 10.83 13.45 2.51
C GLY A 102 9.65 12.71 1.87
N LYS A 103 9.07 11.73 2.57
CA LYS A 103 7.99 10.87 2.10
C LYS A 103 7.30 10.18 3.28
N TRP A 104 6.18 9.51 3.01
CA TRP A 104 5.55 8.59 3.94
C TRP A 104 6.30 7.25 3.94
N PRO A 105 7.01 6.88 5.03
CA PRO A 105 8.02 5.82 4.98
C PRO A 105 7.51 4.43 5.38
N VAL A 106 6.21 4.29 5.68
CA VAL A 106 5.64 3.09 6.29
C VAL A 106 4.24 2.84 5.74
N TYR A 107 3.82 1.59 5.67
CA TYR A 107 2.43 1.22 5.47
C TYR A 107 2.20 -0.14 6.10
N SER A 108 0.94 -0.50 6.32
CA SER A 108 0.58 -1.80 6.90
C SER A 108 -0.15 -2.66 5.88
N LYS A 109 -0.10 -3.96 6.08
CA LYS A 109 -0.78 -4.94 5.24
C LYS A 109 -1.57 -5.91 6.09
N PHE A 110 -2.73 -6.30 5.60
CA PHE A 110 -3.39 -7.52 6.02
C PHE A 110 -3.08 -8.59 4.98
N PHE A 111 -2.29 -9.59 5.38
CA PHE A 111 -2.00 -10.79 4.61
C PHE A 111 -3.05 -11.86 4.87
N ASP A 112 -3.59 -12.42 3.80
CA ASP A 112 -4.65 -13.42 3.82
C ASP A 112 -4.27 -14.62 2.95
N ASN A 113 -3.21 -15.32 3.34
CA ASN A 113 -2.70 -16.46 2.59
C ASN A 113 -3.31 -17.75 3.16
N MET A 114 -3.76 -18.67 2.29
CA MET A 114 -4.28 -19.98 2.71
C MET A 114 -3.15 -20.92 3.17
N GLY A 115 -1.96 -20.79 2.57
CA GLY A 115 -0.81 -21.64 2.82
C GLY A 115 0.45 -20.88 3.22
N PRO A 116 1.56 -21.60 3.46
CA PRO A 116 2.85 -20.99 3.74
C PRO A 116 3.34 -20.16 2.54
N ILE A 117 3.95 -19.02 2.84
CA ILE A 117 4.64 -18.21 1.82
C ILE A 117 6.06 -18.75 1.59
N PRO A 118 6.67 -18.51 0.41
CA PRO A 118 8.05 -18.89 0.16
C PRO A 118 9.01 -18.34 1.22
N HIS A 119 10.01 -19.13 1.59
CA HIS A 119 11.09 -18.65 2.45
C HIS A 119 11.82 -17.50 1.76
N HIS A 120 11.90 -16.35 2.42
CA HIS A 120 12.54 -15.16 1.89
C HIS A 120 13.15 -14.33 3.02
N MET A 121 14.06 -13.43 2.65
CA MET A 121 14.74 -12.53 3.58
C MET A 121 14.59 -11.09 3.13
N HIS A 122 14.63 -10.18 4.10
CA HIS A 122 14.72 -8.75 3.85
C HIS A 122 16.11 -8.24 4.19
N GLN A 123 16.72 -7.57 3.22
CA GLN A 123 18.06 -7.04 3.30
C GLN A 123 18.07 -5.85 4.26
N ASN A 124 19.11 -5.77 5.09
CA ASN A 124 19.33 -4.59 5.91
C ASN A 124 19.75 -3.39 5.04
N ALA A 125 19.79 -2.20 5.62
CA ALA A 125 20.14 -0.97 4.88
C ALA A 125 21.52 -1.03 4.21
N LYS A 126 22.52 -1.70 4.83
CA LYS A 126 23.86 -1.85 4.26
C LYS A 126 23.83 -2.71 2.99
N GLN A 127 23.09 -3.81 3.01
CA GLN A 127 22.95 -4.73 1.88
C GLN A 127 22.10 -4.13 0.75
N ALA A 128 20.95 -3.53 1.06
CA ALA A 128 20.05 -2.94 0.07
C ALA A 128 20.73 -1.80 -0.72
N LYS A 129 21.61 -1.02 -0.08
CA LYS A 129 22.38 0.04 -0.74
C LYS A 129 23.29 -0.48 -1.86
N LEU A 130 23.77 -1.72 -1.79
CA LEU A 130 24.61 -2.32 -2.84
C LEU A 130 23.87 -2.48 -4.17
N VAL A 131 22.54 -2.55 -4.12
CA VAL A 131 21.66 -2.67 -5.29
C VAL A 131 20.76 -1.44 -5.49
N LYS A 132 21.11 -0.31 -4.86
CA LYS A 132 20.38 0.96 -4.94
C LYS A 132 18.91 0.87 -4.48
N GLN A 133 18.64 -0.01 -3.51
CA GLN A 133 17.32 -0.19 -2.90
C GLN A 133 17.34 0.25 -1.42
N GLU A 134 16.14 0.39 -0.84
CA GLU A 134 15.97 0.65 0.60
C GLU A 134 15.85 -0.67 1.37
N GLY A 135 16.25 -0.65 2.65
CA GLY A 135 16.01 -1.78 3.55
C GLY A 135 14.52 -1.96 3.82
N LYS A 136 14.10 -3.20 4.09
CA LYS A 136 12.68 -3.55 4.32
C LYS A 136 12.47 -4.17 5.70
N PRO A 137 12.61 -3.41 6.80
CA PRO A 137 12.23 -3.90 8.12
C PRO A 137 10.71 -4.10 8.19
N GLU A 138 10.27 -5.19 8.81
CA GLU A 138 8.85 -5.50 9.01
C GLU A 138 8.59 -5.94 10.45
N SER A 139 7.36 -5.72 10.91
CA SER A 139 6.82 -6.24 12.17
C SER A 139 5.47 -6.90 11.92
N TYR A 140 5.17 -7.94 12.69
CA TYR A 140 3.95 -8.74 12.61
C TYR A 140 3.16 -8.57 13.92
N TYR A 141 1.84 -8.50 13.80
CA TYR A 141 0.90 -8.31 14.91
C TYR A 141 -0.22 -9.34 14.81
#